data_AF-A0AAV4D8Z3-F1
#
_entry.id   AF-A0AAV4D8Z3-F1
#
_cell.length_a   1.000
_cell.length_b   1.000
_cell.length_c   1.000
_cell.angle_alpha   90.00
_cell.angle_beta   90.00
_cell.angle_gamma   90.00
#
_symmetry.space_group_name_H-M   'P 1'
#
loop_
_entity.id
_entity.type
_entity.pdbx_description
1 polymer ?
#
loop_
_entity_poly.entity_id
_entity_poly.type
_entity_poly.pdbx_seq_one_letter_code
_entity_poly.pdbx_strand_id
1 'polypeptide(L)'
;MWFLRRMLRIPWTVKKTHERVLNEANKRRSLIRTIRKRQTTFLAHVMRRGKLEHLVTIGKFEGKRSRGRQKGEDNGWTGHMAWTRKSVRCTGRRQR
;
A
#
# COMPACT_ATOMS: atom_id res chain seq x y z
N MET A 1 -14.78 -38.72 15.68
CA MET A 1 -15.21 -37.40 16.21
C MET A 1 -14.33 -36.84 17.33
N TRP A 2 -13.51 -37.65 18.00
CA TRP A 2 -12.65 -37.23 19.11
C TRP A 2 -11.54 -36.23 18.72
N PHE A 3 -10.85 -36.47 17.60
CA PHE A 3 -9.78 -35.59 17.09
C PHE A 3 -10.22 -34.13 16.90
N LEU A 4 -11.40 -33.90 16.29
CA LEU A 4 -11.93 -32.55 16.05
C LEU A 4 -12.28 -31.82 17.35
N ARG A 5 -12.80 -32.53 18.36
CA ARG A 5 -13.10 -31.92 19.68
C ARG A 5 -11.83 -31.49 20.41
N ARG A 6 -10.76 -32.29 20.33
CA ARG A 6 -9.43 -31.95 20.86
C ARG A 6 -8.83 -30.73 20.13
N MET A 7 -8.88 -30.72 18.80
CA MET A 7 -8.36 -29.61 17.99
C MET A 7 -9.11 -28.29 18.22
N LEU A 8 -10.43 -28.36 18.44
CA LEU A 8 -11.28 -27.20 18.74
C LEU A 8 -11.31 -26.84 20.24
N ARG A 9 -10.56 -27.57 21.10
CA ARG A 9 -10.55 -27.41 22.56
C ARG A 9 -11.97 -27.41 23.17
N ILE A 10 -12.86 -28.25 22.64
CA ILE A 10 -14.24 -28.38 23.14
C ILE A 10 -14.21 -29.21 24.42
N PRO A 11 -14.62 -28.65 25.58
CA PRO A 11 -14.69 -29.42 26.82
C PRO A 11 -15.74 -30.52 26.69
N TRP A 12 -15.48 -31.66 27.35
CA TRP A 12 -16.34 -32.84 27.29
C TRP A 12 -17.71 -32.60 27.94
N THR A 13 -17.81 -31.63 28.86
CA THR A 13 -19.04 -31.16 29.50
C THR A 13 -20.02 -30.52 28.52
N VAL A 14 -19.53 -30.01 27.39
CA VAL A 14 -20.39 -29.38 26.38
C VAL A 14 -20.90 -30.43 25.40
N LYS A 15 -22.18 -30.80 25.54
CA LYS A 15 -22.92 -31.62 24.58
C LYS A 15 -23.21 -30.84 23.28
N LYS A 16 -22.19 -30.65 22.45
CA LYS A 16 -22.35 -30.20 21.06
C LYS A 16 -22.69 -31.37 20.14
N THR A 17 -23.66 -31.18 19.24
CA THR A 17 -23.98 -32.14 18.17
C THR A 17 -22.82 -32.31 17.20
N HIS A 18 -22.69 -33.50 16.61
CA HIS A 18 -21.59 -33.84 15.71
C HIS A 18 -21.52 -32.92 14.48
N GLU A 19 -22.66 -32.56 13.93
CA GLU A 19 -22.78 -31.62 12.81
C GLU A 19 -22.25 -30.23 13.15
N ARG A 20 -22.54 -29.73 14.36
CA ARG A 20 -22.00 -28.44 14.82
C ARG A 20 -20.48 -28.48 14.92
N VAL A 21 -19.91 -29.59 15.44
CA VAL A 21 -18.45 -29.76 15.52
C VAL A 21 -17.81 -29.78 14.13
N LEU A 22 -18.43 -30.46 13.16
CA LEU A 22 -17.96 -30.47 11.77
C LEU A 22 -18.06 -29.09 11.11
N ASN A 23 -19.19 -28.40 11.28
CA ASN A 23 -19.38 -27.05 10.74
C ASN A 23 -18.35 -26.06 11.31
N GLU A 24 -18.04 -26.15 12.59
CA GLU A 24 -17.06 -25.27 13.23
C GLU A 24 -15.62 -25.57 12.80
N ALA A 25 -15.28 -26.85 12.62
CA ALA A 25 -14.01 -27.26 12.01
C ALA A 25 -13.89 -26.80 10.54
N ASN A 26 -14.98 -26.89 9.77
CA ASN A 26 -15.01 -26.49 8.37
C ASN A 26 -14.92 -24.95 8.21
N LYS A 27 -15.55 -24.19 9.11
CA LYS A 27 -15.39 -22.73 9.20
C LYS A 27 -13.94 -22.33 9.49
N ARG A 28 -13.21 -23.06 10.33
CA ARG A 28 -11.77 -22.82 10.52
C ARG A 28 -10.95 -23.14 9.26
N ARG A 29 -11.27 -24.22 8.55
CA ARG A 29 -10.64 -24.55 7.26
C ARG A 29 -10.90 -23.48 6.20
N SER A 30 -12.11 -22.92 6.15
CA SER A 30 -12.44 -21.84 5.21
C SER A 30 -11.70 -20.54 5.51
N LEU A 31 -11.41 -20.23 6.77
CA LEU A 31 -10.62 -19.07 7.15
C LEU A 31 -9.18 -19.16 6.63
N ILE A 32 -8.49 -20.27 6.86
CA ILE A 32 -7.12 -20.50 6.37
C ILE A 32 -7.08 -20.40 4.83
N ARG A 33 -8.08 -20.99 4.15
CA ARG A 33 -8.21 -20.90 2.68
C ARG A 33 -8.41 -19.45 2.22
N THR A 34 -9.23 -18.68 2.93
CA THR A 34 -9.48 -17.26 2.63
C THR A 34 -8.22 -16.42 2.83
N ILE A 35 -7.48 -16.62 3.92
CA ILE A 35 -6.22 -15.92 4.19
C ILE A 35 -5.20 -16.22 3.09
N ARG A 36 -4.99 -17.50 2.76
CA ARG A 36 -4.08 -17.90 1.68
C ARG A 36 -4.48 -17.29 0.34
N LYS A 37 -5.77 -17.34 -0.02
CA LYS A 37 -6.28 -16.72 -1.25
C LYS A 37 -5.97 -15.22 -1.27
N ARG A 38 -6.18 -14.50 -0.16
CA ARG A 38 -5.86 -13.07 -0.07
C ARG A 38 -4.36 -12.79 -0.21
N GLN A 39 -3.51 -13.60 0.43
CA GLN A 39 -2.05 -13.50 0.30
C GLN A 39 -1.61 -13.72 -1.15
N THR A 40 -2.10 -14.76 -1.82
CA THR A 40 -1.76 -15.04 -3.22
C THR A 40 -2.25 -13.93 -4.15
N THR A 41 -3.46 -13.41 -3.96
CA THR A 41 -3.99 -12.29 -4.76
C THR A 41 -3.17 -11.03 -4.56
N PHE A 42 -2.77 -10.72 -3.32
CA PHE A 42 -1.91 -9.58 -3.01
C PHE A 42 -0.55 -9.71 -3.70
N LEU A 43 0.12 -10.86 -3.54
CA LEU A 43 1.40 -11.13 -4.21
C LEU A 43 1.25 -11.05 -5.73
N ALA A 44 0.21 -11.63 -6.31
CA ALA A 44 -0.05 -11.53 -7.74
C ALA A 44 -0.34 -10.09 -8.21
N HIS A 45 -0.90 -9.22 -7.36
CA HIS A 45 -1.08 -7.80 -7.68
C HIS A 45 0.25 -7.04 -7.62
N VAL A 46 1.07 -7.34 -6.61
CA VAL A 46 2.40 -6.75 -6.43
C VAL A 46 3.35 -7.13 -7.56
N MET A 47 3.34 -8.41 -7.96
CA MET A 47 4.12 -8.92 -9.11
C MET A 47 3.69 -8.28 -10.43
N ARG A 48 2.38 -8.09 -10.66
CA ARG A 48 1.87 -7.44 -11.88
C ARG A 48 2.25 -5.97 -12.01
N ARG A 49 2.46 -5.27 -10.88
CA ARG A 49 2.85 -3.85 -10.91
C ARG A 49 4.37 -3.64 -11.02
N GLY A 50 5.19 -4.70 -11.04
CA GLY A 50 6.65 -4.60 -11.25
C GLY A 50 7.39 -3.79 -10.18
N LYS A 51 6.79 -3.64 -9.00
CA LYS A 51 7.37 -2.81 -7.91
C LYS A 51 8.08 -3.65 -6.86
N LEU A 52 8.04 -4.98 -6.95
CA LEU A 52 8.64 -5.82 -5.94
C LEU A 52 10.16 -5.79 -6.01
N GLU A 53 10.75 -5.92 -7.20
CA GLU A 53 12.19 -5.75 -7.41
C GLU A 53 12.71 -4.42 -6.85
N HIS A 54 11.99 -3.32 -7.08
CA HIS A 54 12.34 -1.99 -6.57
C HIS A 54 12.22 -1.90 -5.04
N LEU A 55 11.15 -2.45 -4.45
CA LEU A 55 10.93 -2.46 -2.99
C LEU A 55 11.93 -3.34 -2.25
N VAL A 56 12.34 -4.47 -2.84
CA VAL A 56 13.31 -5.41 -2.26
C VAL A 56 14.73 -4.87 -2.41
N THR A 57 15.09 -4.30 -3.56
CA THR A 57 16.43 -3.73 -3.83
C THR A 57 16.70 -2.46 -2.99
N ILE A 58 15.66 -1.66 -2.76
CA ILE A 58 15.79 -0.46 -1.89
C ILE A 58 15.81 -0.86 -0.41
N GLY A 59 15.39 -2.08 -0.05
CA GLY A 59 15.68 -2.75 1.22
C GLY A 59 15.02 -2.17 2.48
N LYS A 60 14.69 -0.89 2.50
CA LYS A 60 14.04 -0.13 3.55
C LYS A 60 13.77 1.23 2.94
N PHE A 61 12.52 1.68 3.07
CA PHE A 61 12.08 3.08 2.99
C PHE A 61 13.28 4.03 2.81
N GLU A 62 13.58 4.46 1.58
CA GLU A 62 14.40 5.64 1.39
C GLU A 62 13.73 6.72 2.23
N GLY A 63 14.30 6.98 3.41
CA GLY A 63 13.79 7.96 4.34
C GLY A 63 13.79 9.26 3.58
N LYS A 64 12.63 9.63 3.03
CA LYS A 64 12.45 10.82 2.24
C LYS A 64 12.61 11.98 3.21
N ARG A 65 13.86 12.39 3.45
CA ARG A 65 14.18 13.58 4.21
C ARG A 65 13.44 14.71 3.53
N SER A 66 12.54 15.35 4.27
CA SER A 66 11.85 16.56 3.85
C SER A 66 12.90 17.53 3.33
N ARG A 67 12.78 18.03 2.10
CA ARG A 67 13.63 19.14 1.65
C ARG A 67 13.42 20.27 2.66
N GLY A 68 14.50 20.70 3.31
CA GLY A 68 14.45 21.85 4.21
C GLY A 68 13.87 23.07 3.48
N ARG A 69 13.22 23.96 4.24
CA ARG A 69 12.73 25.25 3.73
C ARG A 69 13.89 25.99 3.08
N GLN A 70 13.80 26.31 1.79
CA GLN A 70 14.73 27.24 1.16
C GLN A 70 14.63 28.56 1.92
N LYS A 71 15.72 28.99 2.53
CA LYS A 71 15.83 30.39 2.94
C LYS A 71 15.78 31.19 1.64
N GLY A 72 14.70 31.94 1.44
CA GLY A 72 14.76 33.08 0.56
C GLY A 72 15.87 33.96 1.08
N GLU A 73 16.90 34.16 0.26
CA GLU A 73 17.81 35.28 0.44
C GLU A 73 16.97 36.54 0.24
N ASP A 74 16.48 37.10 1.34
CA ASP A 74 15.92 38.44 1.40
C ASP A 74 17.07 39.44 1.23
N ASN A 75 17.57 39.53 -0.01
CA ASN A 75 18.58 40.51 -0.42
C ASN A 75 17.88 41.55 -1.29
N GLY A 76 16.95 42.28 -0.66
CA GLY A 76 16.26 43.54 -0.97
C GLY A 76 16.31 44.30 -2.31
N TRP A 77 17.01 43.91 -3.39
CA TRP A 77 17.30 44.85 -4.49
C TRP A 77 17.31 44.29 -5.92
N THR A 78 16.99 43.01 -6.15
CA THR A 78 17.07 42.39 -7.50
C THR A 78 15.73 42.00 -8.15
N GLY A 79 14.60 42.41 -7.57
CA GLY A 79 13.26 42.10 -8.12
C GLY A 79 12.77 43.03 -9.24
N HIS A 80 13.30 44.25 -9.35
CA HIS A 80 12.73 45.29 -10.23
C HIS A 80 13.18 45.18 -11.70
N MET A 81 14.30 44.50 -11.97
CA MET A 81 14.89 44.41 -13.33
C MET A 81 14.40 43.20 -14.16
N ALA A 82 13.68 42.25 -13.56
CA ALA A 82 13.28 41.02 -14.25
C ALA A 82 11.96 41.15 -15.05
N TRP A 83 11.13 42.15 -14.74
CA TRP A 83 9.84 42.36 -15.41
C TRP A 83 9.97 43.06 -16.78
N THR A 84 11.01 43.87 -16.98
CA THR A 84 11.18 44.67 -18.20
C THR A 84 11.67 43.89 -19.42
N ARG A 85 12.07 42.62 -19.28
CA ARG A 85 12.54 41.79 -20.41
C ARG A 85 11.48 40.84 -20.99
N LYS A 86 10.29 40.72 -20.39
CA LYS A 86 9.21 39.82 -20.87
C LYS A 86 8.10 40.52 -21.68
N SER A 87 8.09 41.85 -21.79
CA SER A 87 7.03 42.58 -22.49
C SER A 87 7.24 42.76 -24.00
N VAL A 88 8.40 42.42 -24.57
CA VAL A 88 8.72 42.61 -26.00
C VAL A 88 8.74 41.29 -26.79
N ARG A 89 7.82 40.37 -26.48
CA ARG A 89 7.61 39.19 -27.35
C ARG A 89 6.15 38.74 -27.38
N CYS A 90 5.24 39.69 -27.52
CA CYS A 90 3.82 39.43 -27.79
C CYS A 90 3.36 40.25 -29.01
N THR A 91 4.08 40.17 -30.13
CA THR A 91 3.54 40.56 -31.44
C THR A 91 4.06 39.62 -32.52
N GLY A 92 3.15 38.83 -33.08
CA GLY A 92 3.29 38.25 -34.42
C GLY A 92 3.73 36.78 -34.51
N ARG A 93 2.74 35.87 -34.55
CA ARG A 93 2.40 35.15 -35.80
C ARG A 93 1.12 34.32 -35.63
N ARG A 94 0.11 34.76 -36.36
CA ARG A 94 -1.14 34.11 -36.72
C ARG A 94 -0.93 33.47 -38.10
N GLN A 95 -1.51 32.29 -38.31
CA GLN A 95 -1.59 31.51 -39.59
C GLN A 95 -0.25 30.94 -40.06
N ARG A 96 -0.14 29.65 -40.41
CA ARG A 96 -1.02 28.79 -41.19
C ARG A 96 -0.79 27.32 -40.81
#